data_AF-F0GWD6-F1
#
_entry.id   AF-F0GWD6-F1
#
_cell.length_a   1.000
_cell.length_b   1.000
_cell.length_c   1.000
_cell.angle_alpha   90.00
_cell.angle_beta   90.00
_cell.angle_gamma   90.00
#
_symmetry.space_group_name_H-M   'P 1'
#
loop_
_entity.id
_entity.type
_entity.pdbx_description
1 polymer ?
#
loop_
_entity_poly.entity_id
_entity_poly.type
_entity_poly.pdbx_seq_one_letter_code
_entity_poly.pdbx_strand_id
1 'polypeptide(L)'
;MLKGKSVIELTDVRTNRKEIYEDENLITNAVPDLLRLNPMGLMYPIDDGKKVEFWKEIFPIANKCYGGVLLFEDKLEENPEKIFAPSDNQIIGYASNDVNQTDAPRRGSANLTETTPLENGYKFVWDFSTSQANGRISSIALTHYRGGKYFYGDTHGKDHFLLLNSTSLYKKREVSDCYNGCVEIDFNSNTIVSIWPLNNKSIELVKLKEPLTSIGLNDPIYTKGYKAEERITIDVSEFFSKIGTWNECCFYDGEDGYWYGFGTNRDKLIRLKINKSDYTTKTDEWSLNGIRLDDLGNYYEKDRSYCHRYKYSCIKNGYLYSINIFNRDKIYKININNPVDISIIELGKKVNTSRYSGEYNYLYKWGDYILGYEFVIDKNDQVIVNNVKDFNGSGIDNLMMEAQTIGPFAIGFGGYEERFYKLLFLHTPYLGTINNLSSPILKTADKTMKITYTLTEEE
;
A
#
# COMPACT_ATOMS: atom_id res chain seq x y z
N MET A 1 -13.21 -27.89 0.45
CA MET A 1 -12.82 -26.56 -0.10
C MET A 1 -13.77 -25.51 0.47
N LEU A 2 -13.40 -24.23 0.63
CA LEU A 2 -14.39 -23.24 1.07
C LEU A 2 -15.32 -22.89 -0.09
N LYS A 3 -16.63 -22.86 0.17
CA LYS A 3 -17.65 -22.37 -0.75
C LYS A 3 -18.45 -21.27 -0.06
N GLY A 4 -18.76 -20.23 -0.79
CA GLY A 4 -19.49 -19.08 -0.29
C GLY A 4 -20.71 -18.75 -1.12
N LYS A 5 -21.70 -18.19 -0.44
CA LYS A 5 -22.95 -17.72 -1.03
C LYS A 5 -23.31 -16.39 -0.40
N SER A 6 -23.71 -15.45 -1.23
CA SER A 6 -24.26 -14.17 -0.77
C SER A 6 -25.72 -14.05 -1.12
N VAL A 7 -26.48 -13.43 -0.23
CA VAL A 7 -27.87 -13.03 -0.43
C VAL A 7 -27.96 -11.53 -0.12
N ILE A 8 -28.31 -10.72 -1.12
CA ILE A 8 -28.57 -9.29 -0.96
C ILE A 8 -30.09 -9.08 -0.99
N GLU A 9 -30.63 -8.51 0.09
CA GLU A 9 -32.03 -8.12 0.20
C GLU A 9 -32.14 -6.60 0.17
N LEU A 10 -32.77 -6.04 -0.87
CA LEU A 10 -33.16 -4.63 -0.92
C LEU A 10 -34.62 -4.51 -0.48
N THR A 11 -34.90 -3.69 0.54
CA THR A 11 -36.27 -3.47 1.03
C THR A 11 -36.69 -2.03 0.82
N ASP A 12 -37.75 -1.81 0.04
CA ASP A 12 -38.38 -0.50 -0.14
C ASP A 12 -39.06 -0.06 1.17
N VAL A 13 -38.67 1.10 1.71
CA VAL A 13 -39.16 1.58 3.01
C VAL A 13 -40.59 2.09 2.99
N ARG A 14 -41.17 2.34 1.81
CA ARG A 14 -42.55 2.82 1.63
C ARG A 14 -43.51 1.66 1.42
N THR A 15 -43.10 0.65 0.65
CA THR A 15 -43.97 -0.48 0.28
C THR A 15 -43.66 -1.77 1.03
N ASN A 16 -42.55 -1.85 1.76
CA ASN A 16 -42.00 -3.09 2.34
C ASN A 16 -41.76 -4.21 1.32
N ARG A 17 -41.63 -3.87 0.03
CA ARG A 17 -41.35 -4.85 -1.02
C ARG A 17 -39.87 -5.22 -0.96
N LYS A 18 -39.57 -6.51 -1.05
CA LYS A 18 -38.23 -7.06 -1.05
C LYS A 18 -37.80 -7.49 -2.44
N GLU A 19 -36.57 -7.18 -2.80
CA GLU A 19 -35.85 -7.72 -3.94
C GLU A 19 -34.67 -8.54 -3.39
N ILE A 20 -34.53 -9.78 -3.86
CA ILE A 20 -33.54 -10.73 -3.35
C ILE A 20 -32.64 -11.16 -4.50
N TYR A 21 -31.33 -11.06 -4.28
CA TYR A 21 -30.30 -11.42 -5.24
C TYR A 21 -29.34 -12.41 -4.60
N GLU A 22 -29.06 -13.51 -5.29
CA GLU A 22 -28.21 -14.58 -4.78
C GLU A 22 -27.18 -14.97 -5.82
N ASP A 23 -25.93 -15.11 -5.39
CA ASP A 23 -24.83 -15.56 -6.24
C ASP A 23 -23.78 -16.30 -5.38
N GLU A 24 -22.98 -17.14 -6.04
CA GLU A 24 -21.89 -17.89 -5.43
C GLU A 24 -20.54 -17.18 -5.65
N ASN A 25 -19.54 -17.51 -4.84
CA ASN A 25 -18.24 -16.86 -4.92
C ASN A 25 -17.13 -17.75 -5.46
N LEU A 26 -16.07 -17.07 -5.87
CA LEU A 26 -14.71 -17.59 -5.94
C LEU A 26 -13.99 -17.28 -4.62
N ILE A 27 -13.28 -18.26 -4.05
CA ILE A 27 -12.32 -18.04 -2.97
C ILE A 27 -10.99 -17.63 -3.59
N THR A 28 -10.37 -16.57 -3.07
CA THR A 28 -9.05 -16.15 -3.55
C THR A 28 -7.93 -16.73 -2.70
N ASN A 29 -6.70 -16.53 -3.12
CA ASN A 29 -5.52 -16.91 -2.37
C ASN A 29 -5.20 -15.97 -1.21
N ALA A 30 -5.93 -14.87 -1.00
CA ALA A 30 -5.56 -13.86 0.01
C ALA A 30 -5.42 -14.44 1.43
N VAL A 31 -6.43 -15.18 1.91
CA VAL A 31 -6.40 -15.77 3.26
C VAL A 31 -5.54 -17.04 3.34
N PRO A 32 -5.56 -17.97 2.35
CA PRO A 32 -4.57 -19.03 2.29
C PRO A 32 -3.12 -18.52 2.35
N ASP A 33 -2.79 -17.47 1.60
CA ASP A 33 -1.48 -16.83 1.55
C ASP A 33 -1.10 -16.17 2.86
N LEU A 34 -2.06 -15.51 3.51
CA LEU A 34 -1.88 -14.93 4.85
C LEU A 34 -1.43 -15.97 5.89
N LEU A 35 -1.86 -17.23 5.75
CA LEU A 35 -1.54 -18.30 6.69
C LEU A 35 -0.30 -19.11 6.29
N ARG A 36 0.00 -19.23 4.98
CA ARG A 36 1.11 -20.06 4.49
C ARG A 36 2.40 -19.29 4.24
N LEU A 37 2.33 -18.01 3.87
CA LEU A 37 3.51 -17.22 3.56
C LEU A 37 4.17 -16.71 4.85
N ASN A 38 5.50 -16.73 4.87
CA ASN A 38 6.31 -16.17 5.94
C ASN A 38 7.47 -15.35 5.36
N PRO A 39 7.18 -14.18 4.78
CA PRO A 39 8.20 -13.36 4.13
C PRO A 39 9.29 -13.00 5.14
N MET A 40 10.53 -13.33 4.81
CA MET A 40 11.73 -13.07 5.62
C MET A 40 11.71 -13.64 7.05
N GLY A 41 10.85 -14.62 7.33
CA GLY A 41 10.66 -15.14 8.69
C GLY A 41 9.91 -14.17 9.63
N LEU A 42 9.38 -13.05 9.11
CA LEU A 42 8.78 -11.98 9.91
C LEU A 42 7.39 -12.31 10.47
N MET A 43 6.78 -13.43 10.11
CA MET A 43 5.52 -13.88 10.73
C MET A 43 5.71 -14.44 12.13
N TYR A 44 6.94 -14.84 12.47
CA TYR A 44 7.27 -15.16 13.85
C TYR A 44 7.58 -13.84 14.57
N PRO A 45 6.81 -13.45 15.59
CA PRO A 45 7.09 -12.23 16.33
C PRO A 45 8.33 -12.47 17.19
N ILE A 46 9.45 -12.01 16.67
CA ILE A 46 10.77 -12.27 17.24
C ILE A 46 11.07 -11.34 18.42
N ASP A 47 10.43 -10.16 18.46
CA ASP A 47 10.72 -9.11 19.43
C ASP A 47 9.51 -8.85 20.36
N ASP A 48 9.79 -8.39 21.57
CA ASP A 48 8.81 -8.10 22.64
C ASP A 48 8.13 -6.72 22.46
N GLY A 49 8.69 -5.84 21.62
CA GLY A 49 8.15 -4.49 21.34
C GLY A 49 6.96 -4.45 20.36
N LYS A 50 6.06 -5.44 20.40
CA LYS A 50 5.02 -5.63 19.38
C LYS A 50 4.08 -4.42 19.30
N LYS A 51 4.06 -3.76 18.13
CA LYS A 51 3.05 -2.73 17.83
C LYS A 51 1.65 -3.31 17.73
N VAL A 52 1.54 -4.60 17.38
CA VAL A 52 0.27 -5.30 17.23
C VAL A 52 0.42 -6.77 17.63
N GLU A 53 -0.59 -7.32 18.29
CA GLU A 53 -0.64 -8.74 18.61
C GLU A 53 -1.20 -9.51 17.41
N PHE A 54 -0.31 -10.08 16.60
CA PHE A 54 -0.65 -10.84 15.39
C PHE A 54 -1.88 -11.76 15.57
N TRP A 55 -1.90 -12.54 16.65
CA TRP A 55 -2.98 -13.49 16.89
C TRP A 55 -4.36 -12.82 17.08
N LYS A 56 -4.42 -11.59 17.63
CA LYS A 56 -5.67 -10.83 17.82
C LYS A 56 -6.20 -10.23 16.53
N GLU A 57 -5.32 -10.06 15.55
CA GLU A 57 -5.65 -9.45 14.26
C GLU A 57 -5.97 -10.50 13.21
N ILE A 58 -5.47 -11.73 13.35
CA ILE A 58 -5.72 -12.82 12.39
C ILE A 58 -6.80 -13.80 12.87
N PHE A 59 -6.92 -14.03 14.19
CA PHE A 59 -7.84 -15.03 14.74
C PHE A 59 -8.99 -14.42 15.56
N PRO A 60 -10.20 -15.01 15.50
CA PRO A 60 -10.63 -16.13 14.65
C PRO A 60 -10.67 -15.75 13.15
N ILE A 61 -10.31 -16.70 12.27
CA ILE A 61 -10.17 -16.45 10.81
C ILE A 61 -11.45 -15.87 10.21
N ALA A 62 -12.62 -16.43 10.53
CA ALA A 62 -13.89 -15.95 10.02
C ALA A 62 -14.10 -14.46 10.34
N ASN A 63 -14.00 -14.08 11.62
CA ASN A 63 -14.28 -12.73 12.09
C ASN A 63 -13.20 -11.70 11.73
N LYS A 64 -11.97 -12.14 11.44
CA LYS A 64 -10.84 -11.26 11.22
C LYS A 64 -10.45 -11.18 9.75
N CYS A 65 -10.18 -12.32 9.12
CA CYS A 65 -9.72 -12.39 7.74
C CYS A 65 -10.86 -12.29 6.72
N TYR A 66 -12.08 -12.65 7.10
CA TYR A 66 -13.28 -12.53 6.27
C TYR A 66 -14.33 -11.60 6.89
N GLY A 67 -13.98 -10.90 7.97
CA GLY A 67 -14.93 -10.14 8.79
C GLY A 67 -15.40 -8.82 8.20
N GLY A 68 -14.91 -8.42 7.02
CA GLY A 68 -15.40 -7.27 6.29
C GLY A 68 -16.02 -7.66 4.96
N VAL A 69 -16.84 -6.76 4.40
CA VAL A 69 -17.41 -6.86 3.05
C VAL A 69 -17.14 -5.57 2.28
N LEU A 70 -16.85 -5.69 0.99
CA LEU A 70 -16.64 -4.61 0.03
C LEU A 70 -17.63 -4.76 -1.12
N LEU A 71 -18.24 -3.65 -1.56
CA LEU A 71 -19.25 -3.60 -2.62
C LEU A 71 -18.76 -2.69 -3.74
N PHE A 72 -18.61 -3.22 -4.94
CA PHE A 72 -18.00 -2.53 -6.08
C PHE A 72 -19.00 -2.25 -7.19
N GLU A 73 -18.78 -1.14 -7.91
CA GLU A 73 -19.61 -0.73 -9.02
C GLU A 73 -19.54 -1.71 -10.20
N ASP A 74 -18.34 -2.18 -10.51
CA ASP A 74 -18.08 -3.09 -11.61
C ASP A 74 -17.72 -4.50 -11.15
N LYS A 75 -17.85 -5.45 -12.08
CA LYS A 75 -17.42 -6.83 -11.85
C LYS A 75 -15.91 -6.89 -11.61
N LEU A 76 -15.51 -7.78 -10.72
CA LEU A 76 -14.10 -8.10 -10.47
C LEU A 76 -13.68 -9.27 -11.37
N GLU A 77 -12.41 -9.32 -11.73
CA GLU A 77 -11.85 -10.47 -12.46
C GLU A 77 -11.88 -11.71 -11.55
N GLU A 78 -12.63 -12.75 -11.94
CA GLU A 78 -12.73 -14.01 -11.19
C GLU A 78 -11.46 -14.85 -11.33
N ASN A 79 -10.45 -14.51 -10.55
CA ASN A 79 -9.15 -15.16 -10.55
C ASN A 79 -8.61 -15.25 -9.12
N PRO A 80 -8.27 -16.46 -8.61
CA PRO A 80 -7.81 -16.62 -7.23
C PRO A 80 -6.55 -15.82 -6.88
N GLU A 81 -5.72 -15.48 -7.88
CA GLU A 81 -4.50 -14.68 -7.70
C GLU A 81 -4.78 -13.17 -7.66
N LYS A 82 -5.97 -12.71 -8.08
CA LYS A 82 -6.34 -11.29 -8.11
C LYS A 82 -6.93 -10.88 -6.76
N ILE A 83 -6.05 -10.73 -5.79
CA ILE A 83 -6.42 -10.46 -4.39
C ILE A 83 -6.60 -8.97 -4.05
N PHE A 84 -6.52 -8.05 -5.02
CA PHE A 84 -6.79 -6.62 -4.81
C PHE A 84 -7.68 -6.09 -5.93
N ALA A 85 -8.64 -5.24 -5.58
CA ALA A 85 -9.46 -4.57 -6.56
C ALA A 85 -8.67 -3.48 -7.30
N PRO A 86 -8.89 -3.29 -8.62
CA PRO A 86 -8.39 -2.12 -9.34
C PRO A 86 -8.87 -0.82 -8.69
N SER A 87 -8.02 0.20 -8.65
CA SER A 87 -8.36 1.46 -7.95
C SER A 87 -9.41 2.32 -8.68
N ASP A 88 -9.69 2.08 -9.97
CA ASP A 88 -10.82 2.69 -10.68
C ASP A 88 -12.14 1.97 -10.49
N ASN A 89 -12.15 0.76 -9.92
CA ASN A 89 -13.42 0.11 -9.63
C ASN A 89 -14.00 0.76 -8.37
N GLN A 90 -14.99 1.63 -8.57
CA GLN A 90 -15.53 2.47 -7.51
C GLN A 90 -16.12 1.62 -6.38
N ILE A 91 -15.67 1.88 -5.16
CA ILE A 91 -16.27 1.34 -3.95
C ILE A 91 -17.59 2.06 -3.65
N ILE A 92 -18.68 1.30 -3.65
CA ILE A 92 -20.04 1.78 -3.37
C ILE A 92 -20.34 1.70 -1.89
N GLY A 93 -19.91 0.62 -1.24
CA GLY A 93 -20.08 0.43 0.18
C GLY A 93 -19.10 -0.58 0.76
N TYR A 94 -18.96 -0.55 2.08
CA TYR A 94 -18.19 -1.52 2.85
C TYR A 94 -18.77 -1.65 4.25
N ALA A 95 -18.54 -2.78 4.90
CA ALA A 95 -18.83 -2.94 6.31
C ALA A 95 -17.80 -3.86 6.97
N SER A 96 -17.61 -3.71 8.28
CA SER A 96 -16.64 -4.46 9.10
C SER A 96 -17.39 -5.38 10.06
N ASN A 97 -16.69 -6.06 10.96
CA ASN A 97 -17.26 -6.96 11.97
C ASN A 97 -17.85 -6.23 13.19
N ASP A 98 -17.99 -4.90 13.13
CA ASP A 98 -18.50 -4.02 14.17
C ASP A 98 -19.65 -3.13 13.66
N VAL A 99 -20.43 -2.61 14.60
CA VAL A 99 -21.50 -1.65 14.32
C VAL A 99 -20.89 -0.31 13.89
N ASN A 100 -21.40 0.28 12.81
CA ASN A 100 -21.00 1.63 12.42
C ASN A 100 -21.57 2.67 13.39
N GLN A 101 -20.69 3.45 14.01
CA GLN A 101 -21.05 4.55 14.93
C GLN A 101 -21.04 5.92 14.24
N THR A 102 -20.80 5.96 12.93
CA THR A 102 -20.69 7.19 12.13
C THR A 102 -21.81 7.26 11.10
N ASP A 103 -21.99 8.45 10.51
CA ASP A 103 -22.88 8.70 9.38
C ASP A 103 -22.20 8.50 8.01
N ALA A 104 -21.05 7.83 7.97
CA ALA A 104 -20.29 7.61 6.73
C ALA A 104 -21.16 6.95 5.64
N PRO A 105 -21.31 7.59 4.46
CA PRO A 105 -22.29 7.18 3.44
C PRO A 105 -21.96 5.85 2.76
N ARG A 106 -20.72 5.36 2.89
CA ARG A 106 -20.32 4.05 2.34
C ARG A 106 -20.31 2.94 3.38
N ARG A 107 -20.38 3.26 4.68
CA ARG A 107 -20.13 2.32 5.75
C ARG A 107 -21.43 1.70 6.29
N GLY A 108 -21.64 0.42 6.05
CA GLY A 108 -22.70 -0.37 6.69
C GLY A 108 -22.33 -0.83 8.11
N SER A 109 -23.28 -1.47 8.78
CA SER A 109 -23.14 -1.97 10.16
C SER A 109 -23.20 -3.49 10.21
N ALA A 110 -22.35 -4.12 11.02
CA ALA A 110 -22.52 -5.54 11.34
C ALA A 110 -23.81 -5.77 12.12
N ASN A 111 -24.58 -6.79 11.72
CA ASN A 111 -25.68 -7.32 12.49
C ASN A 111 -25.14 -8.43 13.41
N LEU A 112 -24.79 -8.05 14.63
CA LEU A 112 -24.14 -8.94 15.60
C LEU A 112 -25.07 -10.05 16.13
N THR A 113 -26.39 -9.90 15.95
CA THR A 113 -27.36 -10.90 16.37
C THR A 113 -27.53 -11.99 15.32
N GLU A 114 -27.55 -11.64 14.04
CA GLU A 114 -27.72 -12.60 12.95
C GLU A 114 -26.39 -13.20 12.47
N THR A 115 -25.26 -12.52 12.71
CA THR A 115 -23.91 -13.05 12.45
C THR A 115 -23.58 -14.14 13.45
N THR A 116 -23.30 -15.36 12.97
CA THR A 116 -23.15 -16.53 13.85
C THR A 116 -22.33 -17.64 13.18
N PRO A 117 -21.56 -18.44 13.94
CA PRO A 117 -20.98 -19.68 13.43
C PRO A 117 -22.07 -20.65 12.95
N LEU A 118 -21.73 -21.44 11.92
CA LEU A 118 -22.50 -22.59 11.45
C LEU A 118 -21.74 -23.87 11.82
N GLU A 119 -22.40 -25.03 11.71
CA GLU A 119 -21.76 -26.32 12.01
C GLU A 119 -20.53 -26.58 11.13
N ASN A 120 -20.62 -26.27 9.84
CA ASN A 120 -19.55 -26.42 8.85
C ASN A 120 -19.11 -25.09 8.23
N GLY A 121 -19.21 -23.98 8.96
CA GLY A 121 -18.93 -22.67 8.36
C GLY A 121 -19.25 -21.47 9.23
N TYR A 122 -19.49 -20.34 8.58
CA TYR A 122 -19.82 -19.08 9.23
C TYR A 122 -20.82 -18.27 8.40
N LYS A 123 -21.73 -17.57 9.09
CA LYS A 123 -22.67 -16.64 8.49
C LYS A 123 -22.39 -15.23 8.97
N PHE A 124 -22.16 -14.33 8.03
CA PHE A 124 -21.99 -12.91 8.24
C PHE A 124 -23.24 -12.16 7.80
N VAL A 125 -23.65 -11.15 8.57
CA VAL A 125 -24.79 -10.30 8.22
C VAL A 125 -24.44 -8.84 8.43
N TRP A 126 -24.70 -8.02 7.41
CA TRP A 126 -24.52 -6.57 7.45
C TRP A 126 -25.78 -5.85 7.00
N ASP A 127 -26.09 -4.74 7.66
CA ASP A 127 -27.21 -3.87 7.35
C ASP A 127 -26.72 -2.50 6.88
N PHE A 128 -27.34 -1.99 5.82
CA PHE A 128 -27.11 -0.66 5.26
C PHE A 128 -28.43 0.10 5.26
N SER A 129 -28.41 1.27 5.91
CA SER A 129 -29.56 2.18 5.95
C SER A 129 -29.83 2.82 4.58
N THR A 130 -30.90 3.61 4.50
CA THR A 130 -31.29 4.35 3.29
C THR A 130 -30.24 5.35 2.82
N SER A 131 -29.41 5.90 3.71
CA SER A 131 -28.36 6.85 3.34
C SER A 131 -27.03 6.17 2.96
N GLN A 132 -26.93 4.84 3.09
CA GLN A 132 -25.67 4.12 2.96
C GLN A 132 -25.60 3.24 1.71
N ALA A 133 -24.42 3.15 1.12
CA ALA A 133 -24.10 2.30 -0.05
C ALA A 133 -25.03 2.51 -1.25
N ASN A 134 -25.51 3.73 -1.47
CA ASN A 134 -26.36 4.05 -2.61
C ASN A 134 -25.51 4.12 -3.89
N GLY A 135 -25.90 3.37 -4.91
CA GLY A 135 -25.15 3.23 -6.14
C GLY A 135 -25.46 1.91 -6.86
N ARG A 136 -24.88 1.77 -8.04
CA ARG A 136 -24.91 0.52 -8.81
C ARG A 136 -23.89 -0.43 -8.23
N ILE A 137 -24.27 -1.65 -7.90
CA ILE A 137 -23.38 -2.68 -7.34
C ILE A 137 -23.37 -3.86 -8.31
N SER A 138 -22.20 -4.28 -8.76
CA SER A 138 -22.05 -5.44 -9.66
C SER A 138 -21.24 -6.58 -9.04
N SER A 139 -20.49 -6.32 -7.97
CA SER A 139 -19.74 -7.37 -7.28
C SER A 139 -19.55 -7.06 -5.81
N ILE A 140 -19.32 -8.12 -5.05
CA ILE A 140 -19.05 -8.06 -3.62
C ILE A 140 -17.88 -8.99 -3.28
N ALA A 141 -17.12 -8.62 -2.26
CA ALA A 141 -15.97 -9.38 -1.81
C ALA A 141 -15.88 -9.37 -0.28
N LEU A 142 -15.59 -10.51 0.33
CA LEU A 142 -15.17 -10.53 1.72
C LEU A 142 -13.72 -10.03 1.82
N THR A 143 -13.39 -9.40 2.93
CA THR A 143 -12.08 -8.80 3.18
C THR A 143 -11.71 -8.90 4.66
N HIS A 144 -10.49 -8.49 5.01
CA HIS A 144 -10.11 -8.33 6.40
C HIS A 144 -11.02 -7.30 7.09
N TYR A 145 -11.35 -7.51 8.37
CA TYR A 145 -12.28 -6.63 9.07
C TYR A 145 -11.87 -5.14 9.03
N ARG A 146 -10.56 -4.85 9.13
CA ARG A 146 -10.03 -3.48 8.95
C ARG A 146 -10.26 -2.91 7.55
N GLY A 147 -10.13 -3.74 6.50
CA GLY A 147 -10.44 -3.35 5.13
C GLY A 147 -11.93 -2.97 4.98
N GLY A 148 -12.82 -3.66 5.71
CA GLY A 148 -14.24 -3.34 5.79
C GLY A 148 -14.58 -2.12 6.67
N LYS A 149 -13.61 -1.51 7.36
CA LYS A 149 -13.85 -0.39 8.27
C LYS A 149 -13.77 0.96 7.59
N TYR A 150 -12.73 1.17 6.78
CA TYR A 150 -12.52 2.41 6.03
C TYR A 150 -12.04 2.17 4.59
N PHE A 151 -11.88 0.92 4.15
CA PHE A 151 -11.23 0.60 2.88
C PHE A 151 -9.86 1.33 2.77
N TYR A 152 -9.60 2.02 1.66
CA TYR A 152 -8.43 2.90 1.52
C TYR A 152 -8.59 4.28 2.16
N GLY A 153 -9.81 4.63 2.58
CA GLY A 153 -10.11 5.83 3.34
C GLY A 153 -11.39 6.53 2.86
N ASP A 154 -11.90 7.39 3.71
CA ASP A 154 -13.00 8.32 3.45
C ASP A 154 -12.82 9.59 4.30
N THR A 155 -13.88 10.38 4.46
CA THR A 155 -13.85 11.58 5.33
C THR A 155 -13.80 11.25 6.82
N HIS A 156 -14.03 9.98 7.21
CA HIS A 156 -14.19 9.49 8.58
C HIS A 156 -13.00 8.64 9.06
N GLY A 157 -12.12 8.18 8.17
CA GLY A 157 -10.88 7.49 8.53
C GLY A 157 -10.21 6.75 7.37
N LYS A 158 -9.10 6.06 7.67
CA LYS A 158 -8.29 5.27 6.73
C LYS A 158 -7.56 4.15 7.48
N ASP A 159 -7.58 2.92 6.94
CA ASP A 159 -6.97 1.72 7.56
C ASP A 159 -6.60 0.69 6.47
N HIS A 160 -5.78 1.12 5.51
CA HIS A 160 -5.37 0.36 4.30
C HIS A 160 -4.25 -0.66 4.54
N PHE A 161 -3.62 -0.63 5.71
CA PHE A 161 -2.68 -1.66 6.14
C PHE A 161 -2.67 -1.85 7.65
N LEU A 162 -2.07 -2.97 8.06
CA LEU A 162 -1.68 -3.24 9.44
C LEU A 162 -0.18 -3.53 9.51
N LEU A 163 0.57 -2.83 10.36
CA LEU A 163 1.98 -3.16 10.64
C LEU A 163 2.04 -4.38 11.56
N LEU A 164 2.21 -5.58 10.99
CA LEU A 164 2.19 -6.84 11.74
C LEU A 164 3.46 -7.07 12.55
N ASN A 165 4.62 -6.70 12.00
CA ASN A 165 5.90 -6.90 12.67
C ASN A 165 6.93 -5.84 12.28
N SER A 166 7.82 -5.53 13.20
CA SER A 166 8.92 -4.58 13.04
C SER A 166 10.10 -5.09 13.85
N THR A 167 11.05 -5.75 13.19
CA THR A 167 12.26 -6.24 13.88
C THR A 167 13.30 -5.15 13.96
N SER A 168 14.03 -5.07 15.07
CA SER A 168 15.15 -4.14 15.22
C SER A 168 16.47 -4.92 15.11
N LEU A 169 17.34 -4.56 14.16
CA LEU A 169 18.68 -5.14 14.05
C LEU A 169 19.78 -4.16 14.47
N TYR A 170 20.97 -4.71 14.74
CA TYR A 170 22.12 -3.97 15.27
C TYR A 170 22.72 -2.97 14.28
N LYS A 171 23.27 -1.88 14.84
CA LYS A 171 23.87 -0.72 14.17
C LYS A 171 25.12 -1.08 13.36
N LYS A 172 24.99 -1.12 12.02
CA LYS A 172 26.11 -1.08 11.06
C LYS A 172 25.69 -0.31 9.81
N ARG A 173 26.32 0.84 9.54
CA ARG A 173 25.95 1.72 8.41
C ARG A 173 26.03 1.02 7.05
N GLU A 174 27.07 0.21 6.86
CA GLU A 174 27.24 -0.62 5.66
C GLU A 174 26.05 -1.56 5.43
N VAL A 175 25.41 -2.04 6.51
CA VAL A 175 24.22 -2.90 6.42
C VAL A 175 23.01 -2.03 6.11
N SER A 176 22.74 -1.01 6.92
CA SER A 176 21.51 -0.20 6.77
C SER A 176 21.43 0.53 5.44
N ASP A 177 22.55 1.00 4.86
CA ASP A 177 22.55 1.60 3.52
C ASP A 177 22.12 0.61 2.43
N CYS A 178 22.54 -0.65 2.54
CA CYS A 178 22.15 -1.70 1.59
C CYS A 178 20.64 -1.98 1.59
N TYR A 179 19.94 -1.78 2.71
CA TYR A 179 18.50 -2.03 2.81
C TYR A 179 17.67 -0.76 2.65
N ASN A 180 18.05 0.34 3.27
CA ASN A 180 17.30 1.60 3.23
C ASN A 180 17.42 2.29 1.86
N GLY A 181 18.52 2.05 1.13
CA GLY A 181 18.66 2.44 -0.26
C GLY A 181 17.93 1.55 -1.25
N CYS A 182 17.22 0.50 -0.78
CA CYS A 182 16.51 -0.44 -1.65
C CYS A 182 15.54 0.30 -2.60
N VAL A 183 15.64 -0.03 -3.88
CA VAL A 183 14.78 0.49 -4.96
C VAL A 183 14.00 -0.63 -5.64
N GLU A 184 14.43 -1.87 -5.50
CA GLU A 184 13.85 -3.04 -6.18
C GLU A 184 14.04 -4.30 -5.33
N ILE A 185 13.02 -5.16 -5.31
CA ILE A 185 13.02 -6.47 -4.66
C ILE A 185 12.53 -7.50 -5.68
N ASP A 186 13.32 -8.54 -5.91
CA ASP A 186 12.94 -9.70 -6.71
C ASP A 186 12.76 -10.92 -5.79
N PHE A 187 11.50 -11.28 -5.58
CA PHE A 187 11.08 -12.41 -4.74
C PHE A 187 11.44 -13.77 -5.36
N ASN A 188 11.61 -13.86 -6.68
CA ASN A 188 11.95 -15.12 -7.36
C ASN A 188 13.43 -15.45 -7.18
N SER A 189 14.30 -14.48 -7.41
CA SER A 189 15.75 -14.66 -7.21
C SER A 189 16.22 -14.46 -5.78
N ASN A 190 15.33 -14.02 -4.88
CA ASN A 190 15.65 -13.66 -3.50
C ASN A 190 16.73 -12.56 -3.44
N THR A 191 16.56 -11.51 -4.25
CA THR A 191 17.56 -10.44 -4.42
C THR A 191 16.93 -9.08 -4.15
N ILE A 192 17.68 -8.19 -3.50
CA ILE A 192 17.36 -6.76 -3.41
C ILE A 192 18.40 -5.96 -4.18
N VAL A 193 17.96 -4.85 -4.78
CA VAL A 193 18.84 -3.85 -5.38
C VAL A 193 18.71 -2.54 -4.62
N SER A 194 19.85 -2.00 -4.20
CA SER A 194 19.95 -0.74 -3.49
C SER A 194 20.81 0.25 -4.25
N ILE A 195 20.40 1.51 -4.23
CA ILE A 195 21.18 2.63 -4.76
C ILE A 195 21.35 3.67 -3.65
N TRP A 196 22.61 4.01 -3.34
CA TRP A 196 22.96 5.02 -2.34
C TRP A 196 23.95 6.06 -2.90
N PRO A 197 23.70 7.37 -2.74
CA PRO A 197 24.63 8.41 -3.18
C PRO A 197 25.87 8.50 -2.26
N LEU A 198 27.05 8.64 -2.83
CA LEU A 198 28.33 8.73 -2.12
C LEU A 198 28.83 10.17 -2.03
N ASN A 199 29.58 10.49 -0.97
CA ASN A 199 30.12 11.85 -0.71
C ASN A 199 31.02 12.38 -1.84
N ASN A 200 31.62 11.50 -2.64
CA ASN A 200 32.41 11.85 -3.83
C ASN A 200 31.55 12.11 -5.09
N LYS A 201 30.22 12.20 -4.95
CA LYS A 201 29.26 12.43 -6.05
C LYS A 201 29.26 11.32 -7.11
N SER A 202 29.41 10.08 -6.67
CA SER A 202 29.02 8.89 -7.43
C SER A 202 27.86 8.19 -6.72
N ILE A 203 27.30 7.12 -7.31
CA ILE A 203 26.36 6.24 -6.61
C ILE A 203 26.99 4.88 -6.38
N GLU A 204 26.58 4.23 -5.31
CA GLU A 204 26.85 2.83 -5.05
C GLU A 204 25.60 2.02 -5.34
N LEU A 205 25.73 1.06 -6.25
CA LEU A 205 24.72 0.05 -6.53
C LEU A 205 25.12 -1.24 -5.82
N VAL A 206 24.22 -1.77 -5.01
CA VAL A 206 24.41 -3.04 -4.29
C VAL A 206 23.31 -4.00 -4.71
N LYS A 207 23.70 -5.18 -5.21
CA LYS A 207 22.80 -6.33 -5.34
C LYS A 207 23.15 -7.33 -4.24
N LEU A 208 22.15 -7.63 -3.41
CA LEU A 208 22.31 -8.50 -2.24
C LEU A 208 21.29 -9.63 -2.30
N LYS A 209 21.74 -10.86 -2.04
CA LYS A 209 20.82 -11.96 -1.75
C LYS A 209 20.26 -11.84 -0.34
N GLU A 210 18.94 -11.85 -0.24
CA GLU A 210 18.19 -11.78 1.01
C GLU A 210 17.19 -12.94 1.07
N PRO A 211 17.05 -13.66 2.20
CA PRO A 211 16.06 -14.72 2.32
C PRO A 211 14.63 -14.15 2.39
N LEU A 212 14.07 -13.74 1.25
CA LEU A 212 12.77 -13.08 1.15
C LEU A 212 11.63 -14.10 1.24
N THR A 213 11.70 -15.17 0.43
CA THR A 213 10.67 -16.20 0.27
C THR A 213 11.17 -17.60 0.57
N SER A 214 12.49 -17.78 0.59
CA SER A 214 13.15 -19.05 0.92
C SER A 214 14.35 -18.78 1.82
N ILE A 215 14.66 -19.73 2.70
CA ILE A 215 15.77 -19.64 3.65
C ILE A 215 16.68 -20.87 3.54
N GLY A 216 17.98 -20.65 3.49
CA GLY A 216 19.03 -21.65 3.58
C GLY A 216 19.47 -21.92 5.02
N LEU A 217 20.14 -23.05 5.25
CA LEU A 217 20.58 -23.48 6.59
C LEU A 217 21.49 -22.47 7.31
N ASN A 218 22.20 -21.62 6.56
CA ASN A 218 23.15 -20.65 7.08
C ASN A 218 22.69 -19.20 6.89
N ASP A 219 21.45 -18.98 6.46
CA ASP A 219 20.97 -17.63 6.20
C ASP A 219 20.64 -16.92 7.52
N PRO A 220 21.25 -15.75 7.78
CA PRO A 220 20.98 -15.03 9.01
C PRO A 220 19.67 -14.23 8.89
N ILE A 221 18.72 -14.47 9.81
CA ILE A 221 17.48 -13.68 9.88
C ILE A 221 17.74 -12.30 10.52
N TYR A 222 18.63 -12.24 11.53
CA TYR A 222 18.91 -11.04 12.36
C TYR A 222 20.12 -10.21 11.96
N THR A 223 20.78 -10.55 10.86
CA THR A 223 21.88 -9.74 10.38
C THR A 223 21.72 -9.53 8.88
N LYS A 224 22.71 -8.89 8.25
CA LYS A 224 22.75 -8.74 6.81
C LYS A 224 22.65 -10.13 6.16
N GLY A 225 21.78 -10.25 5.16
CA GLY A 225 21.64 -11.42 4.31
C GLY A 225 22.95 -11.87 3.68
N TYR A 226 22.89 -13.03 3.02
CA TYR A 226 24.01 -13.84 2.56
C TYR A 226 25.19 -13.04 1.94
N LYS A 227 26.43 -13.49 2.15
CA LYS A 227 27.69 -12.79 1.78
C LYS A 227 27.90 -12.55 0.27
N ALA A 228 27.07 -13.12 -0.60
CA ALA A 228 27.19 -12.92 -2.04
C ALA A 228 26.57 -11.56 -2.39
N GLU A 229 27.45 -10.59 -2.58
CA GLU A 229 27.12 -9.20 -2.84
C GLU A 229 27.88 -8.72 -4.08
N GLU A 230 27.14 -8.13 -5.02
CA GLU A 230 27.73 -7.34 -6.09
C GLU A 230 27.65 -5.87 -5.67
N ARG A 231 28.81 -5.20 -5.60
CA ARG A 231 28.91 -3.78 -5.27
C ARG A 231 29.63 -3.05 -6.39
N ILE A 232 28.97 -2.06 -6.96
CA ILE A 232 29.49 -1.28 -8.09
C ILE A 232 29.35 0.20 -7.75
N THR A 233 30.42 0.94 -7.99
CA THR A 233 30.38 2.40 -7.98
C THR A 233 30.18 2.90 -9.40
N ILE A 234 29.10 3.64 -9.63
CA ILE A 234 28.77 4.22 -10.95
C ILE A 234 29.03 5.73 -10.86
N ASP A 235 29.87 6.23 -11.76
CA ASP A 235 30.08 7.67 -11.88
C ASP A 235 28.82 8.33 -12.48
N VAL A 236 28.27 9.27 -11.71
CA VAL A 236 27.10 10.07 -12.06
C VAL A 236 27.35 11.53 -11.67
N SER A 237 28.62 11.95 -11.69
CA SER A 237 29.03 13.31 -11.35
C SER A 237 28.31 14.37 -12.17
N GLU A 238 27.94 14.07 -13.43
CA GLU A 238 27.09 14.95 -14.25
C GLU A 238 25.73 15.21 -13.58
N PHE A 239 25.02 14.17 -13.13
CA PHE A 239 23.74 14.30 -12.42
C PHE A 239 23.88 15.17 -11.17
N PHE A 240 24.85 14.86 -10.30
CA PHE A 240 25.05 15.61 -9.06
C PHE A 240 25.56 17.05 -9.27
N SER A 241 26.17 17.35 -10.42
CA SER A 241 26.56 18.72 -10.77
C SER A 241 25.37 19.59 -11.17
N LYS A 242 24.25 18.97 -11.58
CA LYS A 242 23.05 19.67 -12.08
C LYS A 242 21.97 19.86 -11.02
N ILE A 243 21.95 19.07 -9.95
CA ILE A 243 20.98 19.25 -8.85
C ILE A 243 21.43 20.34 -7.89
N GLY A 244 20.47 21.02 -7.25
CA GLY A 244 20.73 22.16 -6.37
C GLY A 244 21.53 21.79 -5.13
N THR A 245 21.06 20.77 -4.40
CA THR A 245 21.77 20.16 -3.27
C THR A 245 22.05 18.70 -3.61
N TRP A 246 23.32 18.28 -3.51
CA TRP A 246 23.78 17.02 -4.11
C TRP A 246 23.13 15.75 -3.50
N ASN A 247 22.59 15.81 -2.29
CA ASN A 247 21.94 14.69 -1.62
C ASN A 247 20.40 14.83 -1.53
N GLU A 248 19.82 15.89 -2.09
CA GLU A 248 18.37 16.10 -2.22
C GLU A 248 17.86 15.46 -3.53
N CYS A 249 17.95 14.13 -3.57
CA CYS A 249 17.49 13.30 -4.68
C CYS A 249 16.79 12.04 -4.17
N CYS A 250 16.13 11.30 -5.07
CA CYS A 250 15.63 9.96 -4.77
C CYS A 250 15.77 9.01 -5.96
N PHE A 251 16.01 7.73 -5.67
CA PHE A 251 16.17 6.66 -6.65
C PHE A 251 15.01 5.67 -6.61
N TYR A 252 14.62 5.17 -7.78
CA TYR A 252 13.46 4.28 -7.98
C TYR A 252 13.73 3.26 -9.07
N ASP A 253 13.04 2.13 -8.99
CA ASP A 253 12.80 1.27 -10.15
C ASP A 253 11.73 1.89 -11.05
N GLY A 254 12.01 1.99 -12.35
CA GLY A 254 11.04 2.44 -13.35
C GLY A 254 10.17 1.34 -13.91
N GLU A 255 10.46 0.07 -13.59
CA GLU A 255 9.75 -1.12 -14.10
C GLU A 255 9.79 -1.23 -15.65
N ASP A 256 10.77 -0.56 -16.28
CA ASP A 256 10.92 -0.46 -17.75
C ASP A 256 12.33 -0.85 -18.25
N GLY A 257 13.08 -1.59 -17.42
CA GLY A 257 14.46 -1.96 -17.68
C GLY A 257 15.49 -0.92 -17.25
N TYR A 258 15.06 0.15 -16.58
CA TYR A 258 15.93 1.19 -16.04
C TYR A 258 15.62 1.51 -14.57
N TRP A 259 16.66 1.87 -13.81
CA TRP A 259 16.49 2.63 -12.58
C TRP A 259 16.56 4.13 -12.90
N TYR A 260 15.90 4.92 -12.07
CA TYR A 260 15.85 6.36 -12.22
C TYR A 260 16.26 7.08 -10.95
N GLY A 261 17.04 8.14 -11.08
CA GLY A 261 17.30 9.13 -10.04
C GLY A 261 16.64 10.45 -10.40
N PHE A 262 16.03 11.13 -9.44
CA PHE A 262 15.44 12.46 -9.63
C PHE A 262 15.94 13.43 -8.58
N GLY A 263 16.28 14.64 -9.02
CA GLY A 263 16.58 15.77 -8.14
C GLY A 263 16.14 17.08 -8.81
N THR A 264 16.21 18.18 -8.08
CA THR A 264 15.71 19.47 -8.57
C THR A 264 16.80 20.53 -8.53
N ASN A 265 16.69 21.53 -9.40
CA ASN A 265 17.51 22.73 -9.33
C ASN A 265 16.70 23.92 -9.84
N ARG A 266 16.27 24.78 -8.90
CA ARG A 266 15.36 25.90 -9.19
C ARG A 266 14.09 25.40 -9.88
N ASP A 267 13.86 25.76 -11.13
CA ASP A 267 12.71 25.43 -11.97
C ASP A 267 12.93 24.19 -12.85
N LYS A 268 14.01 23.44 -12.60
CA LYS A 268 14.42 22.28 -13.39
C LYS A 268 14.25 20.97 -12.62
N LEU A 269 13.75 19.96 -13.31
CA LEU A 269 13.83 18.56 -12.91
C LEU A 269 15.04 17.91 -13.58
N ILE A 270 15.92 17.33 -12.78
CA ILE A 270 17.08 16.59 -13.26
C ILE A 270 16.75 15.10 -13.13
N ARG A 271 16.82 14.39 -14.25
CA ARG A 271 16.60 12.94 -14.30
C ARG A 271 17.92 12.25 -14.61
N LEU A 272 18.26 11.24 -13.82
CA LEU A 272 19.27 10.24 -14.14
C LEU A 272 18.55 8.96 -14.55
N LYS A 273 18.90 8.40 -15.70
CA LYS A 273 18.44 7.09 -16.18
C LYS A 273 19.63 6.13 -16.16
N ILE A 274 19.46 4.95 -15.57
CA ILE A 274 20.50 3.93 -15.39
C ILE A 274 19.99 2.63 -16.00
N ASN A 275 20.67 2.10 -17.01
CA ASN A 275 20.29 0.82 -17.63
C ASN A 275 20.59 -0.36 -16.67
N LYS A 276 19.61 -1.23 -16.44
CA LYS A 276 19.77 -2.37 -15.51
C LYS A 276 20.77 -3.43 -15.96
N SER A 277 21.05 -3.50 -17.27
CA SER A 277 21.86 -4.56 -17.89
C SER A 277 23.34 -4.22 -18.00
N ASP A 278 23.67 -2.97 -18.35
CA ASP A 278 25.06 -2.53 -18.60
C ASP A 278 25.48 -1.32 -17.76
N TYR A 279 24.59 -0.82 -16.89
CA TYR A 279 24.80 0.32 -16.00
C TYR A 279 25.13 1.64 -16.70
N THR A 280 24.90 1.74 -18.01
CA THR A 280 25.06 2.99 -18.73
C THR A 280 24.09 4.05 -18.21
N THR A 281 24.58 5.28 -18.12
CA THR A 281 23.85 6.39 -17.51
C THR A 281 23.53 7.47 -18.54
N LYS A 282 22.38 8.13 -18.35
CA LYS A 282 22.01 9.34 -19.08
C LYS A 282 21.41 10.34 -18.11
N THR A 283 21.92 11.58 -18.14
CA THR A 283 21.36 12.69 -17.38
C THR A 283 20.58 13.63 -18.29
N ASP A 284 19.32 13.85 -17.97
CA ASP A 284 18.47 14.84 -18.62
C ASP A 284 18.18 16.00 -17.66
N GLU A 285 18.01 17.18 -18.23
CA GLU A 285 17.61 18.40 -17.52
C GLU A 285 16.35 18.95 -18.18
N TRP A 286 15.27 19.04 -17.41
CA TRP A 286 13.94 19.37 -17.91
C TRP A 286 13.42 20.65 -17.29
N SER A 287 12.97 21.58 -18.14
CA SER A 287 12.19 22.74 -17.71
C SER A 287 10.72 22.34 -17.63
N LEU A 288 10.08 22.58 -16.47
CA LEU A 288 8.69 22.16 -16.23
C LEU A 288 7.68 23.30 -16.49
N ASN A 289 7.89 24.08 -17.56
CA ASN A 289 6.97 25.15 -17.97
C ASN A 289 6.57 26.12 -16.83
N GLY A 290 7.52 26.51 -15.98
CA GLY A 290 7.30 27.42 -14.84
C GLY A 290 6.85 26.72 -13.55
N ILE A 291 6.69 25.39 -13.55
CA ILE A 291 6.48 24.61 -12.33
C ILE A 291 7.80 24.47 -11.58
N ARG A 292 7.78 24.84 -10.30
CA ARG A 292 8.89 24.64 -9.37
C ARG A 292 8.53 23.51 -8.41
N LEU A 293 9.30 22.42 -8.49
CA LEU A 293 9.23 21.32 -7.54
C LEU A 293 10.10 21.64 -6.31
N ASP A 294 9.71 21.08 -5.17
CA ASP A 294 10.58 21.00 -3.99
C ASP A 294 11.48 19.75 -4.09
N ASP A 295 12.19 19.45 -3.01
CA ASP A 295 12.98 18.24 -2.86
C ASP A 295 12.10 17.00 -3.11
N LEU A 296 12.64 16.05 -3.90
CA LEU A 296 11.94 14.81 -4.25
C LEU A 296 12.22 13.69 -3.26
N GLY A 297 13.30 13.84 -2.51
CA GLY A 297 13.77 12.98 -1.43
C GLY A 297 15.10 13.50 -0.94
N ASN A 298 15.66 12.83 0.07
CA ASN A 298 16.95 13.20 0.64
C ASN A 298 17.67 11.96 1.17
N TYR A 299 19.00 11.93 1.04
CA TYR A 299 19.86 10.93 1.67
C TYR A 299 20.84 11.58 2.64
N TYR A 300 21.07 10.93 3.77
CA TYR A 300 22.17 11.31 4.64
C TYR A 300 23.51 10.83 4.11
N GLU A 301 24.50 11.70 4.25
CA GLU A 301 25.91 11.47 3.96
C GLU A 301 26.42 10.22 4.71
N LYS A 302 27.34 9.48 4.09
CA LYS A 302 27.77 8.17 4.61
C LYS A 302 28.62 8.25 5.88
N ASP A 303 29.23 9.40 6.15
CA ASP A 303 30.03 9.70 7.34
C ASP A 303 29.18 10.03 8.58
N ARG A 304 27.86 10.15 8.43
CA ARG A 304 26.93 10.30 9.57
C ARG A 304 26.73 8.98 10.32
N SER A 305 26.50 9.10 11.63
CA SER A 305 26.34 7.96 12.56
C SER A 305 25.11 7.09 12.32
N TYR A 306 24.12 7.56 11.56
CA TYR A 306 22.89 6.84 11.26
C TYR A 306 22.37 7.11 9.83
N CYS A 307 21.61 6.14 9.30
CA CYS A 307 21.10 6.11 7.93
C CYS A 307 19.70 6.69 7.87
N HIS A 308 19.54 7.89 7.27
CA HIS A 308 18.23 8.45 6.94
C HIS A 308 18.09 8.60 5.43
N ARG A 309 16.90 8.25 4.94
CA ARG A 309 16.44 8.49 3.58
C ARG A 309 15.02 9.00 3.63
N TYR A 310 14.78 10.21 3.17
CA TYR A 310 13.45 10.81 3.05
C TYR A 310 12.92 10.64 1.62
N LYS A 311 11.62 10.39 1.48
CA LYS A 311 10.92 10.29 0.20
C LYS A 311 9.73 11.24 0.18
N TYR A 312 9.77 12.20 -0.74
CA TYR A 312 8.69 13.16 -1.00
C TYR A 312 8.04 12.90 -2.37
N SER A 313 8.41 11.79 -3.00
CA SER A 313 7.91 11.37 -4.30
C SER A 313 7.90 9.86 -4.45
N CYS A 314 7.13 9.35 -5.41
CA CYS A 314 7.12 7.96 -5.83
C CYS A 314 6.93 7.86 -7.34
N ILE A 315 7.24 6.70 -7.91
CA ILE A 315 6.93 6.39 -9.31
C ILE A 315 5.85 5.32 -9.36
N LYS A 316 4.88 5.52 -10.25
CA LYS A 316 3.86 4.52 -10.57
C LYS A 316 3.46 4.66 -12.04
N ASN A 317 3.40 3.53 -12.75
CA ASN A 317 2.92 3.46 -14.14
C ASN A 317 3.61 4.44 -15.11
N GLY A 318 4.92 4.65 -14.96
CA GLY A 318 5.69 5.56 -15.81
C GLY A 318 5.55 7.05 -15.48
N TYR A 319 4.96 7.40 -14.33
CA TYR A 319 4.87 8.78 -13.84
C TYR A 319 5.54 8.95 -12.49
N LEU A 320 6.28 10.04 -12.32
CA LEU A 320 6.75 10.56 -11.05
C LEU A 320 5.64 11.39 -10.42
N TYR A 321 5.27 11.07 -9.19
CA TYR A 321 4.36 11.85 -8.36
C TYR A 321 5.16 12.54 -7.27
N SER A 322 5.01 13.84 -7.11
CA SER A 322 5.75 14.64 -6.13
C SER A 322 4.81 15.55 -5.34
N ILE A 323 4.97 15.57 -4.02
CA ILE A 323 4.30 16.53 -3.14
C ILE A 323 5.21 17.73 -2.87
N ASN A 324 4.64 18.93 -2.91
CA ASN A 324 5.30 20.13 -2.40
C ASN A 324 5.22 20.14 -0.87
N ILE A 325 6.35 19.96 -0.18
CA ILE A 325 6.38 19.79 1.28
C ILE A 325 6.08 21.08 2.05
N PHE A 326 6.17 22.25 1.40
CA PHE A 326 5.84 23.53 2.02
C PHE A 326 4.33 23.83 1.95
N ASN A 327 3.74 23.75 0.76
CA ASN A 327 2.33 24.08 0.51
C ASN A 327 1.39 22.91 0.81
N ARG A 328 1.78 21.68 0.44
CA ARG A 328 1.09 20.43 0.76
C ARG A 328 -0.38 20.41 0.34
N ASP A 329 -0.71 21.04 -0.79
CA ASP A 329 -2.08 21.18 -1.31
C ASP A 329 -2.29 20.56 -2.69
N LYS A 330 -1.22 20.10 -3.34
CA LYS A 330 -1.24 19.48 -4.67
C LYS A 330 -0.13 18.46 -4.86
N ILE A 331 -0.34 17.57 -5.83
CA ILE A 331 0.64 16.61 -6.32
C ILE A 331 0.96 16.93 -7.78
N TYR A 332 2.25 16.95 -8.11
CA TYR A 332 2.71 17.04 -9.49
C TYR A 332 2.91 15.64 -10.05
N LYS A 333 2.26 15.34 -11.17
CA LYS A 333 2.36 14.08 -11.90
C LYS A 333 3.08 14.32 -13.22
N ILE A 334 4.25 13.71 -13.39
CA ILE A 334 5.17 13.98 -14.50
C ILE A 334 5.55 12.67 -15.18
N ASN A 335 5.34 12.55 -16.47
CA ASN A 335 5.75 11.37 -17.21
C ASN A 335 7.28 11.23 -17.18
N ILE A 336 7.78 10.10 -16.68
CA ILE A 336 9.21 9.91 -16.48
C ILE A 336 9.99 9.79 -17.77
N ASN A 337 9.34 9.72 -18.93
CA ASN A 337 9.96 9.67 -20.26
C ASN A 337 9.54 10.84 -21.17
N ASN A 338 8.64 11.72 -20.71
CA ASN A 338 8.14 12.85 -21.49
C ASN A 338 7.95 14.11 -20.61
N PRO A 339 8.90 15.06 -20.58
CA PRO A 339 8.83 16.23 -19.69
C PRO A 339 7.70 17.22 -19.98
N VAL A 340 7.04 17.13 -21.14
CA VAL A 340 5.91 18.00 -21.46
C VAL A 340 4.57 17.43 -20.99
N ASP A 341 4.53 16.14 -20.63
CA ASP A 341 3.37 15.47 -20.07
C ASP A 341 3.41 15.61 -18.54
N ILE A 342 2.83 16.73 -18.10
CA ILE A 342 2.73 17.12 -16.69
C ILE A 342 1.30 17.51 -16.36
N SER A 343 0.81 17.02 -15.24
CA SER A 343 -0.50 17.37 -14.68
C SER A 343 -0.39 17.67 -13.19
N ILE A 344 -1.36 18.40 -12.68
CA ILE A 344 -1.47 18.77 -11.27
C ILE A 344 -2.73 18.12 -10.73
N ILE A 345 -2.59 17.40 -9.63
CA ILE A 345 -3.68 16.81 -8.87
C ILE A 345 -3.90 17.67 -7.65
N GLU A 346 -5.04 18.36 -7.60
CA GLU A 346 -5.41 19.23 -6.47
C GLU A 346 -5.90 18.37 -5.29
N LEU A 347 -5.33 18.58 -4.09
CA LEU A 347 -5.79 17.91 -2.87
C LEU A 347 -7.02 18.61 -2.26
N GLY A 348 -7.39 19.80 -2.76
CA GLY A 348 -8.55 20.57 -2.28
C GLY A 348 -8.34 21.26 -0.93
N LYS A 349 -7.28 20.91 -0.17
CA LYS A 349 -6.82 21.60 1.03
C LYS A 349 -5.34 21.34 1.26
N LYS A 350 -4.74 22.11 2.17
CA LYS A 350 -3.44 21.75 2.76
C LYS A 350 -3.59 20.52 3.63
N VAL A 351 -2.71 19.54 3.44
CA VAL A 351 -2.69 18.28 4.19
C VAL A 351 -1.47 18.19 5.10
N ASN A 352 -1.60 17.43 6.18
CA ASN A 352 -0.44 16.93 6.90
C ASN A 352 0.20 15.79 6.11
N THR A 353 1.52 15.78 6.08
CA THR A 353 2.31 14.79 5.33
C THR A 353 2.94 13.74 6.23
N SER A 354 2.96 13.97 7.55
CA SER A 354 3.33 12.99 8.56
C SER A 354 2.63 13.25 9.89
N ARG A 355 2.60 12.22 10.75
CA ARG A 355 2.07 12.33 12.12
C ARG A 355 3.11 12.73 13.15
N TYR A 356 4.34 12.22 13.02
CA TYR A 356 5.42 12.45 14.00
C TYR A 356 6.82 12.32 13.34
N SER A 357 7.88 12.58 14.11
CA SER A 357 9.26 12.77 13.64
C SER A 357 10.01 11.53 13.10
N GLY A 358 9.38 10.35 13.05
CA GLY A 358 10.00 9.10 12.56
C GLY A 358 9.41 8.55 11.25
N GLU A 359 8.61 9.37 10.54
CA GLU A 359 8.12 9.05 9.21
C GLU A 359 9.05 9.62 8.15
N TYR A 360 9.56 8.74 7.30
CA TYR A 360 10.52 9.09 6.24
C TYR A 360 9.91 9.00 4.84
N ASN A 361 8.76 8.36 4.71
CA ASN A 361 8.08 8.15 3.44
C ASN A 361 6.74 8.88 3.41
N TYR A 362 6.73 10.04 2.75
CA TYR A 362 5.61 10.98 2.74
C TYR A 362 4.65 10.75 1.56
N LEU A 363 5.12 10.02 0.54
CA LEU A 363 4.34 9.65 -0.63
C LEU A 363 4.83 8.29 -1.16
N TYR A 364 3.95 7.30 -1.21
CA TYR A 364 4.30 5.94 -1.59
C TYR A 364 3.19 5.25 -2.38
N LYS A 365 3.58 4.30 -3.24
CA LYS A 365 2.64 3.37 -3.88
C LYS A 365 2.21 2.29 -2.87
N TRP A 366 0.94 1.94 -2.87
CA TRP A 366 0.39 0.84 -2.07
C TRP A 366 -0.68 0.12 -2.88
N GLY A 367 -0.33 -1.06 -3.40
CA GLY A 367 -1.14 -1.70 -4.43
C GLY A 367 -1.33 -0.76 -5.63
N ASP A 368 -2.57 -0.59 -6.08
CA ASP A 368 -2.90 0.29 -7.20
C ASP A 368 -3.15 1.76 -6.78
N TYR A 369 -2.89 2.13 -5.54
CA TYR A 369 -3.09 3.50 -5.05
C TYR A 369 -1.77 4.21 -4.75
N ILE A 370 -1.81 5.54 -4.72
CA ILE A 370 -0.75 6.39 -4.16
C ILE A 370 -1.25 7.01 -2.87
N LEU A 371 -0.46 6.92 -1.82
CA LEU A 371 -0.86 7.27 -0.48
C LEU A 371 0.07 8.33 0.10
N GLY A 372 -0.54 9.36 0.68
CA GLY A 372 0.08 10.21 1.68
C GLY A 372 -0.52 9.93 3.06
N TYR A 373 -0.10 10.72 4.05
CA TYR A 373 -0.62 10.57 5.42
C TYR A 373 -2.14 10.82 5.47
N GLU A 374 -2.62 11.99 5.02
CA GLU A 374 -4.05 12.35 5.06
C GLU A 374 -4.81 12.08 3.77
N PHE A 375 -4.18 11.59 2.70
CA PHE A 375 -4.85 11.41 1.41
C PHE A 375 -4.50 10.10 0.70
N VAL A 376 -5.34 9.77 -0.28
CA VAL A 376 -5.17 8.66 -1.22
C VAL A 376 -5.52 9.15 -2.62
N ILE A 377 -4.80 8.65 -3.61
CA ILE A 377 -5.03 8.92 -5.04
C ILE A 377 -5.19 7.58 -5.76
N ASP A 378 -6.30 7.44 -6.48
CA ASP A 378 -6.55 6.28 -7.35
C ASP A 378 -5.90 6.44 -8.73
N LYS A 379 -6.03 5.45 -9.61
CA LYS A 379 -5.41 5.52 -10.94
C LYS A 379 -6.06 6.55 -11.89
N ASN A 380 -7.24 7.05 -11.57
CA ASN A 380 -7.95 8.10 -12.30
C ASN A 380 -7.66 9.50 -11.71
N ASP A 381 -6.62 9.59 -10.86
CA ASP A 381 -6.20 10.80 -10.16
C ASP A 381 -7.28 11.38 -9.23
N GLN A 382 -8.28 10.58 -8.81
CA GLN A 382 -9.27 11.02 -7.84
C GLN A 382 -8.68 11.00 -6.44
N VAL A 383 -8.88 12.10 -5.73
CA VAL A 383 -8.32 12.31 -4.40
C VAL A 383 -9.38 12.04 -3.34
N ILE A 384 -9.03 11.17 -2.38
CA ILE A 384 -9.75 11.03 -1.13
C ILE A 384 -8.91 11.66 -0.04
N VAL A 385 -9.41 12.72 0.59
CA VAL A 385 -8.74 13.39 1.72
C VAL A 385 -9.50 13.15 3.01
N ASN A 386 -8.77 12.72 4.03
CA ASN A 386 -9.27 12.48 5.37
C ASN A 386 -9.44 13.83 6.09
N ASN A 387 -10.63 14.07 6.65
CA ASN A 387 -11.03 15.35 7.26
C ASN A 387 -11.34 15.23 8.75
N VAL A 388 -10.89 14.16 9.40
CA VAL A 388 -11.15 13.92 10.82
C VAL A 388 -10.29 14.85 11.68
N LYS A 389 -10.92 15.58 12.61
CA LYS A 389 -10.28 16.57 13.50
C LYS A 389 -9.12 15.99 14.33
N ASP A 390 -9.17 14.68 14.62
CA ASP A 390 -8.15 13.91 15.33
C ASP A 390 -7.75 12.68 14.49
N PHE A 391 -7.35 12.91 13.24
CA PHE A 391 -6.95 11.83 12.33
C PHE A 391 -5.81 11.01 12.94
N ASN A 392 -6.15 9.84 13.49
CA ASN A 392 -5.22 8.86 14.03
C ASN A 392 -4.83 7.82 12.97
N GLY A 393 -4.87 8.21 11.69
CA GLY A 393 -4.51 7.31 10.60
C GLY A 393 -3.07 6.82 10.71
N SER A 394 -2.80 5.70 10.07
CA SER A 394 -1.49 5.06 10.11
C SER A 394 -0.55 5.69 9.08
N GLY A 395 0.38 6.52 9.56
CA GLY A 395 1.63 6.75 8.85
C GLY A 395 2.47 5.47 8.82
N ILE A 396 3.46 5.39 7.93
CA ILE A 396 4.36 4.24 7.90
C ILE A 396 5.63 4.57 8.67
N ASP A 397 5.58 4.24 9.95
CA ASP A 397 6.69 4.39 10.86
C ASP A 397 7.96 3.72 10.35
N ASN A 398 9.06 4.46 10.40
CA ASN A 398 10.42 4.00 10.11
C ASN A 398 10.67 3.54 8.66
N LEU A 399 9.64 3.36 7.80
CA LEU A 399 9.83 2.93 6.42
C LEU A 399 10.56 4.01 5.60
N MET A 400 11.66 3.63 4.94
CA MET A 400 12.49 4.53 4.13
C MET A 400 12.47 4.21 2.64
N MET A 401 11.83 3.12 2.24
CA MET A 401 11.76 2.66 0.85
C MET A 401 10.31 2.34 0.45
N GLU A 402 10.08 2.02 -0.82
CA GLU A 402 8.76 1.61 -1.32
C GLU A 402 8.44 0.17 -0.94
N ALA A 403 7.48 -0.04 -0.04
CA ALA A 403 7.08 -1.38 0.37
C ALA A 403 6.68 -2.24 -0.85
N GLN A 404 7.08 -3.51 -0.85
CA GLN A 404 6.86 -4.45 -1.95
C GLN A 404 5.89 -5.54 -1.51
N THR A 405 4.86 -5.76 -2.34
CA THR A 405 3.76 -6.68 -2.05
C THR A 405 4.17 -8.13 -2.35
N ILE A 406 3.78 -9.04 -1.46
CA ILE A 406 3.91 -10.50 -1.61
C ILE A 406 2.67 -11.18 -1.03
N GLY A 407 1.81 -11.72 -1.90
CA GLY A 407 0.47 -12.13 -1.51
C GLY A 407 -0.27 -10.97 -0.83
N PRO A 408 -0.98 -11.20 0.30
CA PRO A 408 -1.67 -10.14 1.05
C PRO A 408 -0.70 -9.28 1.88
N PHE A 409 0.59 -9.63 1.93
CA PHE A 409 1.58 -8.89 2.72
C PHE A 409 2.27 -7.81 1.89
N ALA A 410 2.93 -6.89 2.58
CA ALA A 410 3.98 -6.08 2.02
C ALA A 410 5.18 -6.04 2.97
N ILE A 411 6.39 -6.04 2.41
CA ILE A 411 7.64 -5.91 3.18
C ILE A 411 8.31 -4.57 2.90
N GLY A 412 9.03 -4.07 3.88
CA GLY A 412 9.80 -2.85 3.72
C GLY A 412 10.99 -2.75 4.67
N PHE A 413 11.89 -1.83 4.34
CA PHE A 413 13.09 -1.56 5.10
C PHE A 413 13.11 -0.13 5.62
N GLY A 414 13.66 0.04 6.81
CA GLY A 414 13.52 1.27 7.53
C GLY A 414 14.57 1.55 8.58
N GLY A 415 14.48 2.72 9.17
CA GLY A 415 15.35 3.14 10.25
C GLY A 415 14.68 4.13 11.18
N TYR A 416 15.20 4.25 12.40
CA TYR A 416 14.94 5.40 13.28
C TYR A 416 16.15 5.56 14.18
N GLU A 417 16.76 6.75 14.14
CA GLU A 417 18.04 7.00 14.79
C GLU A 417 19.04 5.89 14.42
N GLU A 418 19.59 5.17 15.40
CA GLU A 418 20.62 4.17 15.18
C GLU A 418 20.10 2.77 14.85
N ARG A 419 18.79 2.58 14.74
CA ARG A 419 18.15 1.27 14.54
C ARG A 419 17.79 1.05 13.07
N PHE A 420 18.02 -0.17 12.60
CA PHE A 420 17.54 -0.66 11.31
C PHE A 420 16.33 -1.58 11.53
N TYR A 421 15.32 -1.44 10.67
CA TYR A 421 14.07 -2.18 10.74
C TYR A 421 13.77 -2.98 9.48
N LYS A 422 13.39 -4.25 9.66
CA LYS A 422 12.62 -5.00 8.67
C LYS A 422 11.15 -4.94 9.09
N LEU A 423 10.30 -4.48 8.18
CA LEU A 423 8.90 -4.20 8.43
C LEU A 423 8.03 -5.17 7.64
N LEU A 424 7.01 -5.73 8.29
CA LEU A 424 6.00 -6.57 7.68
C LEU A 424 4.63 -5.94 7.88
N PHE A 425 3.91 -5.76 6.78
CA PHE A 425 2.58 -5.21 6.74
C PHE A 425 1.59 -6.23 6.17
N LEU A 426 0.35 -6.16 6.62
CA LEU A 426 -0.81 -6.77 5.96
C LEU A 426 -1.54 -5.68 5.18
N HIS A 427 -1.76 -5.89 3.89
CA HIS A 427 -2.62 -5.06 3.07
C HIS A 427 -4.07 -5.43 3.37
N THR A 428 -4.77 -4.64 4.17
CA THR A 428 -6.06 -5.05 4.73
C THR A 428 -7.22 -5.07 3.72
N PRO A 429 -7.33 -4.17 2.73
CA PRO A 429 -8.36 -4.26 1.69
C PRO A 429 -8.08 -5.31 0.59
N TYR A 430 -7.69 -6.53 0.98
CA TYR A 430 -7.64 -7.65 0.03
C TYR A 430 -9.04 -8.18 -0.29
N LEU A 431 -9.18 -8.86 -1.42
CA LEU A 431 -10.36 -9.63 -1.81
C LEU A 431 -10.13 -11.05 -1.31
N GLY A 432 -10.74 -11.45 -0.19
CA GLY A 432 -10.71 -12.83 0.34
C GLY A 432 -11.66 -13.74 -0.43
N THR A 433 -12.70 -13.14 -1.02
CA THR A 433 -13.60 -13.78 -1.97
C THR A 433 -13.92 -12.81 -3.11
N ILE A 434 -14.44 -13.33 -4.21
CA ILE A 434 -15.00 -12.54 -5.30
C ILE A 434 -16.36 -13.14 -5.63
N ASN A 435 -17.42 -12.33 -5.60
CA ASN A 435 -18.76 -12.73 -5.97
C ASN A 435 -19.32 -11.66 -6.91
N ASN A 436 -19.36 -11.97 -8.20
CA ASN A 436 -19.96 -11.10 -9.21
C ASN A 436 -21.44 -11.42 -9.31
N LEU A 437 -22.27 -10.38 -9.23
CA LEU A 437 -23.70 -10.54 -9.39
C LEU A 437 -24.04 -10.92 -10.83
N SER A 438 -25.01 -11.82 -10.98
CA SER A 438 -25.57 -12.22 -12.28
C SER A 438 -26.04 -11.00 -13.10
N SER A 439 -26.59 -9.99 -12.41
CA SER A 439 -26.87 -8.67 -12.97
C SER A 439 -26.58 -7.57 -11.95
N PRO A 440 -26.16 -6.36 -12.39
CA PRO A 440 -25.96 -5.23 -11.49
C PRO A 440 -27.26 -4.84 -10.79
N ILE A 441 -27.18 -4.53 -9.50
CA ILE A 441 -28.31 -4.03 -8.71
C ILE A 441 -28.13 -2.53 -8.45
N LEU A 442 -29.23 -1.81 -8.25
CA LEU A 442 -29.20 -0.38 -7.93
C LEU A 442 -29.81 -0.14 -6.55
N LYS A 443 -28.98 0.25 -5.58
CA LYS A 443 -29.47 0.70 -4.28
C LYS A 443 -29.71 2.21 -4.30
N THR A 444 -30.93 2.62 -3.95
CA THR A 444 -31.38 4.01 -3.90
C THR A 444 -31.79 4.38 -2.47
N ALA A 445 -31.97 5.69 -2.22
CA ALA A 445 -32.24 6.22 -0.88
C ALA A 445 -33.64 5.87 -0.31
N ASP A 446 -34.50 5.24 -1.09
CA ASP A 446 -35.79 4.66 -0.68
C ASP A 446 -35.67 3.19 -0.25
N LYS A 447 -34.47 2.59 -0.32
CA LYS A 447 -34.24 1.19 0.04
C LYS A 447 -33.21 1.03 1.16
N THR A 448 -33.50 0.16 2.13
CA THR A 448 -32.46 -0.46 2.97
C THR A 448 -31.87 -1.66 2.25
N MET A 449 -30.67 -2.08 2.66
CA MET A 449 -30.03 -3.28 2.13
C MET A 449 -29.52 -4.14 3.28
N LYS A 450 -29.84 -5.44 3.25
CA LYS A 450 -29.23 -6.45 4.10
C LYS A 450 -28.39 -7.39 3.24
N ILE A 451 -27.17 -7.67 3.65
CA ILE A 451 -26.30 -8.66 3.01
C ILE A 451 -26.10 -9.81 4.00
N THR A 452 -26.51 -11.00 3.61
CA THR A 452 -26.14 -12.25 4.29
C THR A 452 -25.10 -12.96 3.46
N TYR A 453 -23.95 -13.29 4.05
CA TYR A 453 -22.89 -14.03 3.38
C TYR A 453 -22.57 -15.27 4.20
N THR A 454 -22.68 -16.45 3.60
CA THR A 454 -22.28 -17.71 4.22
C THR A 454 -21.00 -18.21 3.59
N LEU A 455 -20.02 -18.62 4.39
CA LEU A 455 -18.86 -19.40 3.98
C LEU A 455 -18.94 -20.77 4.65
N THR A 456 -18.92 -21.85 3.88
CA THR A 456 -19.00 -23.23 4.36
C THR A 456 -17.86 -24.07 3.82
N GLU A 457 -17.47 -25.08 4.58
CA GLU A 457 -16.51 -26.10 4.18
C GLU A 457 -17.24 -27.18 3.39
N GLU A 458 -16.79 -27.44 2.16
CA GLU A 458 -17.14 -28.65 1.41
C GLU A 458 -16.35 -29.84 1.96
N GLU A 459 -17.05 -30.95 2.20
CA GLU A 459 -16.50 -32.25 2.61
C GLU A 459 -15.49 -32.83 1.61
#